data_AF-A0A099YEI2-F1
#
_entry.id   AF-A0A099YEI2-F1
#
_cell.length_a   1.000
_cell.length_b   1.000
_cell.length_c   1.000
_cell.angle_alpha   90.00
_cell.angle_beta   90.00
_cell.angle_gamma   90.00
#
_symmetry.space_group_name_H-M   'P 1'
#
loop_
_entity.id
_entity.type
_entity.pdbx_description
1 polymer ?
#
loop_
_entity_poly.entity_id
_entity_poly.type
_entity_poly.pdbx_seq_one_letter_code
_entity_poly.pdbx_strand_id
1 'polypeptide(L)' 'MSLRGFCISSYSTMNRLELLYGYQKTESGLKVYADMHHVNQNTMTRWIRQFLLHGLAGVRHHSFNHRYSL' A
#
# COMPACT_ATOMS: atom_id res chain seq x y z
N MET A 1 -10.08 1.84 32.81
CA MET A 1 -10.64 1.62 31.45
C MET A 1 -10.22 2.79 30.57
N SER A 2 -9.47 2.54 29.50
CA SER A 2 -9.17 3.57 28.49
C SER A 2 -9.36 2.95 27.11
N LEU A 3 -10.52 3.22 26.52
CA LEU A 3 -10.83 2.94 25.13
C LEU A 3 -10.03 3.93 24.28
N ARG A 4 -8.75 3.64 24.01
CA ARG A 4 -8.03 4.37 22.96
C ARG A 4 -8.49 3.79 21.62
N GLY A 5 -9.42 4.53 21.05
CA GLY A 5 -10.06 4.29 19.77
C GLY A 5 -9.08 3.85 18.71
N PHE A 6 -9.45 2.74 18.08
CA PHE A 6 -8.95 2.30 16.80
C PHE A 6 -9.34 3.38 15.77
N CYS A 7 -8.57 4.46 15.69
CA CYS A 7 -8.67 5.41 14.59
C CYS A 7 -8.27 4.63 13.34
N ILE A 8 -9.25 4.13 12.61
CA ILE A 8 -9.08 3.86 11.20
C ILE A 8 -8.83 5.23 10.58
N SER A 9 -7.58 5.69 10.62
CA SER A 9 -7.15 6.82 9.82
C SER A 9 -7.42 6.39 8.39
N SER A 10 -8.52 6.89 7.83
CA SER A 10 -8.91 6.56 6.47
C SER A 10 -7.80 7.09 5.58
N TYR A 11 -6.88 6.22 5.19
CA TYR A 11 -5.82 6.56 4.25
C TYR A 11 -6.48 7.18 3.02
N SER A 12 -6.23 8.48 2.82
CA SER A 12 -6.65 9.20 1.61
C SER A 12 -6.08 8.46 0.39
N THR A 13 -6.73 8.61 -0.77
CA THR A 13 -6.21 8.02 -2.01
C THR A 13 -4.75 8.41 -2.23
N MET A 14 -4.38 9.67 -1.99
CA MET A 14 -3.01 10.14 -2.13
C MET A 14 -2.03 9.43 -1.18
N ASN A 15 -2.37 9.31 0.10
CA ASN A 15 -1.50 8.64 1.07
C ASN A 15 -1.28 7.16 0.73
N ARG A 16 -2.27 6.49 0.14
CA ARG A 16 -2.11 5.10 -0.34
C ARG A 16 -1.13 5.04 -1.50
N LEU A 17 -1.20 5.98 -2.43
CA LEU A 17 -0.33 6.01 -3.60
C LEU A 17 1.11 6.32 -3.23
N GLU A 18 1.34 7.28 -2.34
CA GLU A 18 2.67 7.61 -1.83
C GLU A 18 3.30 6.41 -1.14
N LEU A 19 2.52 5.69 -0.34
CA LEU A 19 2.96 4.47 0.34
C LEU A 19 3.27 3.33 -0.65
N LEU A 20 2.43 3.13 -1.65
CA LEU A 20 2.66 2.15 -2.72
C LEU A 20 3.90 2.52 -3.57
N TYR A 21 4.05 3.78 -3.91
CA TYR A 21 5.22 4.30 -4.63
C TYR A 21 6.51 4.16 -3.80
N GLY A 22 6.44 4.46 -2.50
CA GLY A 22 7.53 4.25 -1.57
C GLY A 22 7.96 2.79 -1.52
N TYR A 23 7.00 1.86 -1.46
CA TYR A 23 7.29 0.42 -1.47
C TYR A 23 8.10 -0.02 -2.69
N GLN A 24 7.81 0.53 -3.87
CA GLN A 24 8.55 0.22 -5.11
C GLN A 24 10.05 0.58 -5.04
N LYS A 25 10.44 1.49 -4.15
CA LYS A 25 11.83 1.97 -4.02
C LYS A 25 12.63 1.29 -2.91
N THR A 26 12.01 0.44 -2.12
CA THR A 26 12.69 -0.21 -0.99
C THR A 26 13.21 -1.59 -1.37
N GLU A 27 14.15 -2.11 -0.60
CA GLU A 27 14.55 -3.51 -0.65
C GLU A 27 13.76 -4.37 0.36
N SER A 28 13.11 -3.73 1.34
CA SER A 28 12.36 -4.38 2.42
C SER A 28 11.20 -5.21 1.89
N GLY A 29 11.02 -6.43 2.41
CA GLY A 29 9.85 -7.26 2.10
C GLY A 29 8.52 -6.60 2.48
N LEU A 30 7.41 -7.02 1.85
CA LEU A 30 6.10 -6.38 2.02
C LEU A 30 5.66 -6.27 3.48
N LYS A 31 5.86 -7.34 4.27
CA LYS A 31 5.51 -7.37 5.70
C LYS A 31 6.28 -6.30 6.49
N VAL A 32 7.60 -6.28 6.33
CA VAL A 32 8.48 -5.33 7.04
C VAL A 32 8.12 -3.89 6.71
N TYR A 33 7.88 -3.60 5.43
CA TYR A 33 7.48 -2.26 5.00
C TYR A 33 6.09 -1.87 5.52
N ALA A 34 5.13 -2.80 5.50
CA ALA A 34 3.79 -2.56 6.05
C ALA A 34 3.85 -2.27 7.55
N ASP A 35 4.65 -3.04 8.30
CA ASP A 35 4.85 -2.85 9.74
C ASP A 35 5.49 -1.49 10.06
N MET A 36 6.49 -1.04 9.29
CA MET A 36 7.12 0.29 9.41
C MET A 36 6.12 1.44 9.24
N HIS A 37 5.11 1.27 8.39
CA HIS A 37 4.08 2.27 8.13
C HIS A 37 2.79 2.04 8.93
N HIS A 38 2.80 1.12 9.90
CA HIS A 38 1.62 0.75 10.70
C HIS A 38 0.40 0.33 9.87
N VAL A 39 0.64 -0.31 8.72
CA VAL A 39 -0.39 -0.85 7.84
C VAL A 39 -0.37 -2.38 7.93
N ASN A 40 -1.55 -3.00 7.98
CA ASN A 40 -1.63 -4.46 7.91
C ASN A 40 -1.19 -4.96 6.52
N GLN A 41 -0.33 -5.98 6.46
CA GLN A 41 0.15 -6.59 5.21
C GLN A 41 -1.00 -6.98 4.25
N ASN A 42 -2.12 -7.52 4.77
CA ASN A 42 -3.28 -7.90 3.96
C ASN A 42 -3.96 -6.68 3.34
N THR A 43 -4.03 -5.58 4.09
CA THR A 43 -4.55 -4.30 3.59
C THR A 43 -3.67 -3.76 2.46
N MET A 44 -2.35 -3.77 2.65
CA MET A 44 -1.42 -3.32 1.63
C MET A 44 -1.45 -4.22 0.38
N THR A 45 -1.55 -5.53 0.56
CA THR A 45 -1.75 -6.51 -0.53
C THR A 45 -3.02 -6.22 -1.32
N ARG A 46 -4.12 -5.92 -0.63
CA ARG A 46 -5.39 -5.54 -1.28
C ARG A 46 -5.22 -4.26 -2.09
N TRP A 47 -4.53 -3.24 -1.57
CA TRP A 47 -4.29 -2.00 -2.30
C TRP A 47 -3.40 -2.20 -3.53
N ILE A 48 -2.36 -3.03 -3.43
CA ILE A 48 -1.52 -3.42 -4.57
C ILE A 48 -2.39 -4.09 -5.65
N ARG A 49 -3.21 -5.08 -5.28
CA ARG A 49 -4.11 -5.76 -6.23
C ARG A 49 -5.10 -4.79 -6.87
N GLN A 50 -5.71 -3.91 -6.09
CA GLN A 50 -6.65 -2.90 -6.60
C GLN A 50 -5.96 -1.96 -7.58
N PHE A 51 -4.75 -1.50 -7.26
CA PHE A 51 -3.93 -0.66 -8.12
C PHE A 51 -3.55 -1.37 -9.43
N LEU A 52 -3.16 -2.64 -9.37
CA LEU A 52 -2.84 -3.42 -10.58
C LEU A 52 -4.07 -3.69 -11.47
N LEU A 53 -5.20 -4.06 -10.86
CA LEU A 53 -6.42 -4.44 -11.57
C LEU A 53 -7.11 -3.24 -12.22
N HIS A 54 -7.29 -2.16 -11.45
CA HIS A 54 -8.11 -1.02 -11.84
C HIS A 54 -7.29 0.22 -12.23
N GLY A 55 -5.99 0.22 -11.95
CA GLY A 55 -5.16 1.41 -12.04
C GLY A 55 -5.62 2.52 -11.08
N LEU A 56 -4.97 3.67 -11.17
CA LEU A 56 -5.62 4.95 -10.94
C LEU A 56 -6.21 5.37 -12.27
N ALA A 57 -7.53 5.34 -12.43
CA ALA A 57 -8.20 5.82 -13.64
C ALA A 57 -7.52 5.37 -14.97
N GLY A 58 -7.10 4.10 -15.06
CA GLY A 58 -6.51 3.53 -16.28
C GLY A 58 -4.99 3.69 -16.47
N VAL A 59 -4.25 4.29 -15.54
CA VAL A 59 -2.78 4.39 -15.66
C VAL A 59 -2.11 3.05 -15.27
N ARG A 60 -1.93 2.17 -16.26
CA ARG A 60 -1.10 0.97 -16.14
C ARG A 60 0.34 1.29 -16.55
N HIS A 61 1.21 1.60 -15.58
CA HIS A 61 2.65 1.70 -15.84
C HIS A 61 3.31 0.33 -15.66
N HIS A 62 3.36 -0.45 -16.73
CA HIS A 62 3.94 -1.81 -16.74
C HIS A 62 5.44 -1.82 -16.40
N SER A 63 6.15 -0.70 -16.62
CA SER A 63 7.61 -0.60 -16.47
C SER A 63 8.10 -0.35 -15.03
N PHE A 64 7.22 0.10 -14.12
CA PHE A 64 7.62 0.60 -12.79
C PHE A 64 7.13 -0.24 -11.61
N ASN A 65 6.44 -1.36 -11.86
CA ASN A 65 5.73 -2.14 -10.83
C ASN A 65 6.39 -3.48 -10.50
N HIS A 66 7.70 -3.62 -10.72
CA HIS A 66 8.45 -4.87 -10.60
C HIS A 66 8.25 -5.60 -9.26
N ARG A 67 8.08 -4.87 -8.14
CA ARG A 67 7.83 -5.46 -6.80
C ARG A 67 6.42 -5.98 -6.58
N TYR A 68 5.49 -5.72 -7.49
CA TYR A 68 4.10 -6.21 -7.39
C TYR A 68 3.88 -7.54 -8.10
N SER A 69 4.96 -8.22 -8.50
CA SER A 69 4.91 -9.61 -8.93
C SER A 69 4.50 -10.47 -7.74
N LEU A 70 3.20 -10.70 -7.61
CA LEU A 70 2.58 -11.56 -6.59
C LEU A 70 2.85 -13.03 -6.91
#